data_AF-A0A314YU73-F1
#
_entry.id   AF-A0A314YU73-F1
#
_cell.length_a   1.000
_cell.length_b   1.000
_cell.length_c   1.000
_cell.angle_alpha   90.00
_cell.angle_beta   90.00
_cell.angle_gamma   90.00
#
_symmetry.space_group_name_H-M   'P 1'
#
loop_
_entity.id
_entity.type
_entity.pdbx_description
1 polymer ?
#
loop_
_entity_poly.entity_id
_entity_poly.type
_entity_poly.pdbx_seq_one_letter_code
_entity_poly.pdbx_strand_id
1 'polypeptide(L)'
;MMKGLVPAGAIVVDVLSKDNYEHWSALVQNYLLAQGLWDVVEATAEPPVPEEADKFIAWRKKTAAALYAIQISSGPDAFSVIKGISSANIAWDILAQTFKPQRWRSVQSANSSNNPDENNELRPFFAAVKIGDWEETNKILREKPNAIRARSSTGETALHIATKLGHEHMVEELVGHEHMTAEDLEIQHFGWTALHLAARLSLKMVKCMVEKNRNLLGVVEESHGLTPILFAAKNDLWDIVHYLYPLTPIEDLMPENGPYGAGLVCFCFYAKQFDIAWALLQRYPRLAITKGPTGESPIFVLADIPSVFPSGTPLKFWQRWIYDC
;
A
#
# COMPACT_ATOMS: atom_id res chain seq x y z
N MET A 1 -28.05 -12.13 3.21
CA MET A 1 -28.16 -13.54 2.77
C MET A 1 -27.37 -14.42 3.72
N MET A 2 -27.78 -15.67 3.88
CA MET A 2 -27.41 -16.62 4.95
C MET A 2 -25.90 -16.68 5.24
N LYS A 3 -25.52 -16.53 6.52
CA LYS A 3 -24.22 -17.02 7.02
C LYS A 3 -24.25 -18.55 6.93
N GLY A 4 -23.65 -19.11 5.89
CA GLY A 4 -23.50 -20.56 5.74
C GLY A 4 -22.55 -21.09 6.82
N LEU A 5 -22.93 -22.19 7.47
CA LEU A 5 -22.00 -22.99 8.26
C LEU A 5 -20.85 -23.43 7.34
N VAL A 6 -19.62 -23.02 7.64
CA VAL A 6 -18.42 -23.53 6.97
C VAL A 6 -18.28 -25.01 7.36
N PRO A 7 -18.24 -25.96 6.40
CA PRO A 7 -18.05 -27.37 6.72
C PRO A 7 -16.70 -27.60 7.38
N ALA A 8 -16.65 -28.42 8.43
CA ALA A 8 -15.39 -28.85 9.03
C ALA A 8 -14.57 -29.62 7.98
N GLY A 9 -13.49 -29.01 7.49
CA GLY A 9 -12.66 -29.55 6.40
C GLY A 9 -12.60 -28.69 5.14
N ALA A 10 -13.29 -27.55 5.09
CA ALA A 10 -13.17 -26.61 3.98
C ALA A 10 -11.78 -25.94 3.97
N ILE A 11 -11.13 -25.91 2.80
CA ILE A 11 -9.81 -25.29 2.59
C ILE A 11 -9.89 -23.76 2.74
N VAL A 12 -11.01 -23.16 2.32
CA VAL A 12 -11.27 -21.73 2.38
C VAL A 12 -12.67 -21.45 2.94
N VAL A 13 -12.82 -20.30 3.59
CA VAL A 13 -14.10 -19.82 4.14
C VAL A 13 -14.98 -19.24 3.03
N ASP A 14 -14.37 -18.53 2.08
CA ASP A 14 -14.99 -17.97 0.89
C ASP A 14 -14.22 -18.41 -0.37
N VAL A 15 -14.95 -18.73 -1.43
CA VAL A 15 -14.36 -19.11 -2.74
C VAL A 15 -13.70 -17.90 -3.42
N LEU A 16 -12.73 -18.16 -4.29
CA LEU A 16 -11.98 -17.10 -4.98
C LEU A 16 -12.89 -16.18 -5.80
N SER A 17 -12.71 -14.88 -5.60
CA SER A 17 -13.35 -13.78 -6.34
C SER A 17 -12.30 -12.69 -6.63
N LYS A 18 -12.69 -11.65 -7.39
CA LYS A 18 -11.77 -10.57 -7.78
C LYS A 18 -11.29 -9.70 -6.61
N ASP A 19 -12.05 -9.67 -5.52
CA ASP A 19 -11.82 -8.75 -4.40
C ASP A 19 -11.19 -9.44 -3.18
N ASN A 20 -11.06 -10.77 -3.21
CA ASN A 20 -10.58 -11.54 -2.06
C ASN A 20 -9.32 -12.36 -2.34
N TYR A 21 -8.64 -12.14 -3.47
CA TYR A 21 -7.48 -12.94 -3.90
C TYR A 21 -6.40 -13.06 -2.81
N GLU A 22 -5.98 -11.95 -2.20
CA GLU A 22 -4.90 -11.96 -1.18
C GLU A 22 -5.30 -12.77 0.07
N HIS A 23 -6.58 -12.70 0.46
CA HIS A 23 -7.09 -13.47 1.60
C HIS A 23 -7.23 -14.96 1.25
N TRP A 24 -7.76 -15.26 0.06
CA TRP A 24 -7.89 -16.61 -0.46
C TRP A 24 -6.53 -17.29 -0.62
N SER A 25 -5.56 -16.61 -1.22
CA SER A 25 -4.23 -17.17 -1.48
C SER A 25 -3.50 -17.50 -0.18
N ALA A 26 -3.62 -16.66 0.84
CA ALA A 26 -3.04 -16.92 2.16
C ALA A 26 -3.63 -18.18 2.81
N LEU A 27 -4.95 -18.38 2.73
CA LEU A 27 -5.61 -19.56 3.31
C LEU A 27 -5.22 -20.85 2.57
N VAL A 28 -5.24 -20.83 1.24
CA VAL A 28 -4.86 -22.01 0.43
C VAL A 28 -3.38 -22.32 0.58
N GLN A 29 -2.50 -21.32 0.61
CA GLN A 29 -1.07 -21.50 0.85
C GLN A 29 -0.81 -22.15 2.22
N ASN A 30 -1.45 -21.65 3.28
CA ASN A 30 -1.33 -22.22 4.62
C ASN A 30 -1.81 -23.68 4.67
N TYR A 31 -2.90 -24.01 3.98
CA TYR A 31 -3.39 -25.38 3.87
C TYR A 31 -2.38 -26.29 3.15
N LEU A 32 -1.84 -25.84 2.01
CA LEU A 32 -0.86 -26.61 1.23
C LEU A 32 0.45 -26.80 2.01
N LEU A 33 0.90 -25.79 2.76
CA LEU A 33 2.05 -25.88 3.66
C LEU A 33 1.80 -26.91 4.77
N ALA A 34 0.64 -26.87 5.42
CA ALA A 34 0.27 -27.81 6.47
C ALA A 34 0.19 -29.26 5.98
N GLN A 35 -0.13 -29.48 4.70
CA GLN A 35 -0.17 -30.81 4.07
C GLN A 35 1.16 -31.22 3.41
N GLY A 36 2.19 -30.37 3.45
CA GLY A 36 3.48 -30.65 2.80
C GLY A 36 3.39 -30.73 1.27
N LEU A 37 2.50 -29.91 0.69
CA LEU A 37 2.16 -29.83 -0.74
C LEU A 37 2.59 -28.50 -1.40
N TRP A 38 3.12 -27.54 -0.63
CA TRP A 38 3.52 -26.22 -1.15
C TRP A 38 4.78 -26.28 -2.03
N ASP A 39 5.64 -27.27 -1.79
CA ASP A 39 6.90 -27.51 -2.50
C ASP A 39 6.71 -27.67 -4.03
N VAL A 40 5.58 -28.23 -4.46
CA VAL A 40 5.22 -28.40 -5.88
C VAL A 40 4.54 -27.18 -6.51
N VAL A 41 4.21 -26.15 -5.71
CA VAL A 41 3.57 -24.90 -6.15
C VAL A 41 4.57 -23.74 -6.19
N GLU A 42 5.47 -23.66 -5.22
CA GLU A 42 6.45 -22.57 -5.07
C GLU A 42 7.67 -22.69 -5.98
N ALA A 43 8.19 -23.90 -6.15
CA ALA A 43 9.38 -24.12 -6.96
C ALA A 43 8.98 -24.42 -8.41
N THR A 44 9.81 -23.95 -9.34
CA THR A 44 10.01 -24.59 -10.64
C THR A 44 10.62 -25.99 -10.44
N ALA A 45 9.92 -26.86 -9.71
CA ALA A 45 10.37 -28.20 -9.38
C ALA A 45 10.40 -29.01 -10.67
N GLU A 46 11.56 -29.09 -11.30
CA GLU A 46 11.78 -29.99 -12.42
C GLU A 46 11.44 -31.42 -11.97
N PRO A 47 10.74 -32.20 -12.80
CA PRO A 47 10.38 -33.56 -12.45
C PRO A 47 11.65 -34.35 -12.10
N PRO A 48 11.66 -35.10 -10.97
CA PRO A 48 12.81 -35.93 -10.63
C PRO A 48 13.11 -36.91 -11.77
N VAL A 49 14.40 -37.18 -11.99
CA VAL A 49 14.89 -38.04 -13.08
C VAL A 49 14.12 -39.39 -13.04
N PRO A 50 13.57 -39.88 -14.17
CA PRO A 50 12.70 -41.08 -14.21
C PRO A 50 13.34 -42.37 -13.67
N GLU A 51 14.65 -42.37 -13.42
CA GLU A 51 15.42 -43.49 -12.88
C GLU A 51 15.02 -43.86 -11.43
N GLU A 52 14.34 -42.95 -10.70
CA GLU A 52 13.81 -43.19 -9.36
C GLU A 52 12.28 -43.25 -9.35
N ALA A 53 11.71 -44.34 -9.89
CA ALA A 53 10.27 -44.52 -10.10
C ALA A 53 9.41 -44.21 -8.86
N ASP A 54 9.86 -44.60 -7.66
CA ASP A 54 9.12 -44.36 -6.42
C ASP A 54 9.05 -42.87 -6.05
N LYS A 55 10.12 -42.11 -6.29
CA LYS A 55 10.15 -40.66 -6.04
C LYS A 55 9.32 -39.90 -7.07
N PHE A 56 9.35 -40.34 -8.33
CA PHE A 56 8.52 -39.77 -9.40
C PHE A 56 7.01 -40.00 -9.15
N ILE A 57 6.62 -41.20 -8.68
CA ILE A 57 5.23 -41.51 -8.32
C ILE A 57 4.78 -40.67 -7.12
N ALA A 58 5.63 -40.50 -6.10
CA ALA A 58 5.33 -39.66 -4.94
C ALA A 58 5.15 -38.19 -5.34
N TRP A 59 6.04 -37.67 -6.19
CA TRP A 59 5.96 -36.30 -6.72
C TRP A 59 4.67 -36.07 -7.54
N ARG A 60 4.31 -37.02 -8.41
CA ARG A 60 3.05 -36.93 -9.18
C ARG A 60 1.81 -36.92 -8.28
N LYS A 61 1.80 -37.73 -7.21
CA LYS A 61 0.70 -37.74 -6.23
C LYS A 61 0.59 -36.41 -5.48
N LYS A 62 1.71 -35.84 -5.04
CA LYS A 62 1.74 -34.50 -4.40
C LYS A 62 1.23 -33.42 -5.33
N THR A 63 1.70 -33.40 -6.58
CA THR A 63 1.29 -32.41 -7.59
C THR A 63 -0.20 -32.49 -7.88
N ALA A 64 -0.75 -33.70 -8.01
CA ALA A 64 -2.19 -33.90 -8.21
C ALA A 64 -3.02 -33.46 -6.98
N ALA A 65 -2.55 -33.74 -5.76
CA ALA A 65 -3.22 -33.32 -4.53
C ALA A 65 -3.23 -31.80 -4.36
N ALA A 66 -2.11 -31.13 -4.66
CA ALA A 66 -2.00 -29.67 -4.63
C ALA A 66 -2.95 -29.02 -5.66
N LEU A 67 -2.95 -29.53 -6.90
CA LEU A 67 -3.84 -29.04 -7.96
C LEU A 67 -5.31 -29.19 -7.58
N TYR A 68 -5.68 -30.35 -7.01
CA TYR A 68 -7.05 -30.61 -6.58
C TYR A 68 -7.49 -29.63 -5.47
N ALA A 69 -6.63 -29.37 -4.49
CA ALA A 69 -6.89 -28.41 -3.41
C ALA A 69 -7.10 -26.98 -3.94
N ILE A 70 -6.31 -26.56 -4.93
CA ILE A 70 -6.47 -25.26 -5.60
C ILE A 70 -7.79 -25.22 -6.36
N GLN A 71 -8.13 -26.27 -7.11
CA GLN A 71 -9.36 -26.33 -7.91
C GLN A 71 -10.64 -26.24 -7.06
N ILE A 72 -10.71 -26.98 -5.95
CA ILE A 72 -11.91 -26.99 -5.11
C ILE A 72 -12.10 -25.69 -4.30
N SER A 73 -11.02 -24.96 -4.02
CA SER A 73 -11.06 -23.68 -3.32
C SER A 73 -11.34 -22.48 -4.25
N SER A 74 -11.19 -22.66 -5.57
CA SER A 74 -11.29 -21.58 -6.56
C SER A 74 -12.73 -21.16 -6.92
N GLY A 75 -13.75 -21.96 -6.61
CA GLY A 75 -15.12 -21.68 -7.04
C GLY A 75 -15.32 -21.76 -8.57
N PRO A 76 -16.56 -21.64 -9.08
CA PRO A 76 -16.89 -21.97 -10.48
C PRO A 76 -16.25 -21.03 -11.52
N ASP A 77 -16.14 -19.73 -11.20
CA ASP A 77 -15.60 -18.73 -12.13
C ASP A 77 -14.09 -18.89 -12.31
N ALA A 78 -13.34 -19.02 -11.22
CA ALA A 78 -11.91 -19.21 -11.29
C ALA A 78 -11.51 -20.64 -11.70
N PHE A 79 -12.31 -21.66 -11.36
CA PHE A 79 -12.14 -23.02 -11.86
C PHE A 79 -12.23 -23.10 -13.39
N SER A 80 -13.11 -22.32 -14.01
CA SER A 80 -13.25 -22.28 -15.47
C SER A 80 -11.96 -21.85 -16.18
N VAL A 81 -11.15 -21.01 -15.53
CA VAL A 81 -9.85 -20.55 -16.03
C VAL A 81 -8.78 -21.66 -15.97
N ILE A 82 -8.83 -22.53 -14.96
CA ILE A 82 -7.81 -23.54 -14.69
C ILE A 82 -8.20 -24.99 -15.04
N LYS A 83 -9.42 -25.21 -15.56
CA LYS A 83 -10.00 -26.54 -15.83
C LYS A 83 -9.14 -27.45 -16.71
N GLY A 84 -8.32 -26.89 -17.60
CA GLY A 84 -7.45 -27.62 -18.52
C GLY A 84 -5.99 -27.78 -18.06
N ILE A 85 -5.64 -27.28 -16.88
CA ILE A 85 -4.25 -27.25 -16.42
C ILE A 85 -3.94 -28.50 -15.60
N SER A 86 -2.81 -29.16 -15.92
CA SER A 86 -2.34 -30.37 -15.23
C SER A 86 -1.26 -30.11 -14.18
N SER A 87 -0.82 -28.86 -14.01
CA SER A 87 0.25 -28.47 -13.08
C SER A 87 -0.25 -27.48 -12.02
N ALA A 88 0.04 -27.79 -10.75
CA ALA A 88 -0.43 -26.99 -9.61
C ALA A 88 0.17 -25.57 -9.59
N ASN A 89 1.46 -25.44 -9.92
CA ASN A 89 2.14 -24.14 -10.05
C ASN A 89 1.53 -23.26 -11.16
N ILE A 90 1.32 -23.80 -12.36
CA ILE A 90 0.73 -23.07 -13.49
C ILE A 90 -0.70 -22.65 -13.17
N ALA A 91 -1.48 -23.51 -12.51
CA ALA A 91 -2.83 -23.17 -12.08
C ALA A 91 -2.80 -22.02 -11.06
N TRP A 92 -1.88 -22.08 -10.08
CA TRP A 92 -1.68 -21.02 -9.09
C TRP A 92 -1.30 -19.68 -9.73
N ASP A 93 -0.33 -19.70 -10.66
CA ASP A 93 0.14 -18.51 -11.36
C ASP A 93 -0.95 -17.87 -12.24
N ILE A 94 -1.76 -18.69 -12.91
CA ILE A 94 -2.86 -18.19 -13.75
C ILE A 94 -3.96 -17.56 -12.89
N LEU A 95 -4.27 -18.15 -11.72
CA LEU A 95 -5.19 -17.54 -10.77
C LEU A 95 -4.63 -16.22 -10.22
N ALA A 96 -3.33 -16.18 -9.90
CA ALA A 96 -2.65 -14.97 -9.51
C ALA A 96 -2.74 -13.89 -10.59
N GLN A 97 -2.44 -14.21 -11.83
CA GLN A 97 -2.51 -13.23 -12.92
C GLN A 97 -3.93 -12.72 -13.19
N THR A 98 -4.93 -13.56 -12.97
CA THR A 98 -6.32 -13.27 -13.34
C THR A 98 -7.10 -12.56 -12.22
N PHE A 99 -6.86 -12.94 -10.97
CA PHE A 99 -7.65 -12.49 -9.81
C PHE A 99 -6.86 -11.63 -8.84
N LYS A 100 -5.52 -11.62 -8.90
CA LYS A 100 -4.76 -10.61 -8.16
C LYS A 100 -5.11 -9.24 -8.74
N PRO A 101 -5.49 -8.26 -7.91
CA PRO A 101 -5.73 -6.90 -8.38
C PRO A 101 -4.51 -6.45 -9.19
N GLN A 102 -4.73 -5.96 -10.41
CA GLN A 102 -3.65 -5.55 -11.32
C GLN A 102 -2.90 -4.35 -10.73
N ARG A 103 -1.92 -4.64 -9.88
CA ARG A 103 -0.80 -3.77 -9.54
C ARG A 103 0.24 -4.07 -10.63
N TRP A 104 0.47 -3.07 -11.48
CA TRP A 104 1.52 -2.95 -12.49
C TRP A 104 2.56 -4.09 -12.48
N ARG A 105 2.65 -4.82 -13.60
CA ARG A 105 3.67 -5.85 -13.84
C ARG A 105 5.05 -5.31 -13.46
N SER A 106 5.61 -5.79 -12.36
CA SER A 106 7.04 -5.68 -12.11
C SER A 106 7.75 -6.27 -13.31
N VAL A 107 8.46 -5.44 -14.07
CA VAL A 107 9.53 -5.92 -14.93
C VAL A 107 10.59 -6.49 -13.99
N GLN A 108 10.42 -7.76 -13.62
CA GLN A 108 11.55 -8.57 -13.20
C GLN A 108 12.33 -8.87 -14.48
N SER A 109 13.30 -8.02 -14.78
CA SER A 109 14.46 -8.46 -15.54
C SER A 109 15.68 -7.62 -15.15
N ALA A 110 16.65 -8.33 -14.59
CA ALA A 110 18.07 -8.01 -14.49
C ALA A 110 18.48 -6.77 -13.66
N ASN A 111 18.53 -6.94 -12.33
CA ASN A 111 19.78 -6.88 -11.55
C ASN A 111 19.48 -6.82 -10.04
N SER A 112 19.23 -7.99 -9.43
CA SER A 112 19.52 -8.19 -8.00
C SER A 112 20.53 -9.31 -7.87
N SER A 113 21.80 -8.97 -8.11
CA SER A 113 22.86 -9.58 -7.34
C SER A 113 22.81 -8.97 -5.94
N ASN A 114 22.19 -9.65 -4.98
CA ASN A 114 22.49 -9.39 -3.57
C ASN A 114 23.92 -9.87 -3.30
N ASN A 115 24.91 -9.08 -3.74
CA ASN A 115 26.30 -9.25 -3.37
C ASN A 115 26.53 -8.49 -2.05
N PRO A 116 26.95 -9.15 -0.96
CA PRO A 116 27.29 -8.47 0.28
C PRO A 116 28.43 -7.45 0.14
N ASP A 117 29.24 -7.52 -0.93
CA ASP A 117 30.30 -6.57 -1.25
C ASP A 117 29.81 -5.21 -1.81
N GLU A 118 28.72 -5.17 -2.59
CA GLU A 118 28.19 -3.90 -3.13
C GLU A 118 27.67 -2.97 -2.01
N ASN A 119 27.16 -3.58 -0.93
CA ASN A 119 26.70 -2.86 0.26
C ASN A 119 27.86 -2.23 1.06
N ASN A 120 29.11 -2.62 0.77
CA ASN A 120 30.31 -1.99 1.33
C ASN A 120 30.79 -0.81 0.47
N GLU A 121 30.69 -0.92 -0.85
CA GLU A 121 31.11 0.14 -1.78
C GLU A 121 30.26 1.42 -1.72
N LEU A 122 28.96 1.30 -1.42
CA LEU A 122 28.06 2.45 -1.34
C LEU A 122 27.92 3.03 0.07
N ARG A 123 28.72 2.57 1.04
CA ARG A 123 28.76 3.17 2.39
C ARG A 123 29.10 4.67 2.37
N PRO A 124 30.10 5.15 1.59
CA PRO A 124 30.39 6.57 1.51
C PRO A 124 29.22 7.37 0.95
N PHE A 125 28.53 6.83 -0.06
CA PHE A 125 27.33 7.44 -0.64
C PHE A 125 26.22 7.63 0.40
N PHE A 126 25.84 6.57 1.10
CA PHE A 126 24.81 6.67 2.14
C PHE A 126 25.26 7.49 3.35
N ALA A 127 26.56 7.58 3.65
CA ALA A 127 27.08 8.45 4.69
C ALA A 127 26.91 9.93 4.31
N ALA A 128 27.26 10.32 3.08
CA ALA A 128 27.06 11.66 2.54
C ALA A 128 25.58 12.07 2.57
N VAL A 129 24.69 11.17 2.13
CA VAL A 129 23.23 11.39 2.19
C VAL A 129 22.74 11.61 3.63
N LYS A 130 23.26 10.82 4.59
CA LYS A 130 22.88 10.92 6.02
C LYS A 130 23.31 12.22 6.68
N ILE A 131 24.37 12.86 6.22
CA ILE A 131 24.82 14.16 6.75
C ILE A 131 24.32 15.34 5.92
N GLY A 132 23.66 15.09 4.78
CA GLY A 132 23.10 16.14 3.92
C GLY A 132 24.13 16.77 2.98
N ASP A 133 25.27 16.12 2.76
CA ASP A 133 26.31 16.59 1.85
C ASP A 133 25.92 16.28 0.40
N TRP A 134 25.28 17.26 -0.26
CA TRP A 134 24.90 17.14 -1.67
C TRP A 134 26.12 17.10 -2.60
N GLU A 135 27.20 17.81 -2.29
CA GLU A 135 28.37 17.88 -3.16
C GLU A 135 29.03 16.51 -3.29
N GLU A 136 29.30 15.83 -2.17
CA GLU A 136 29.86 14.48 -2.18
C GLU A 136 28.85 13.46 -2.74
N THR A 137 27.56 13.60 -2.42
CA THR A 137 26.50 12.74 -2.97
C THR A 137 26.46 12.83 -4.51
N ASN A 138 26.46 14.04 -5.07
CA ASN A 138 26.41 14.28 -6.51
C ASN A 138 27.69 13.81 -7.21
N LYS A 139 28.85 14.06 -6.61
CA LYS A 139 30.13 13.53 -7.10
C LYS A 139 30.09 12.02 -7.25
N ILE A 140 29.60 11.30 -6.23
CA ILE A 140 29.47 9.84 -6.30
C ILE A 140 28.41 9.43 -7.33
N LEU A 141 27.30 10.16 -7.48
CA LEU A 141 26.29 9.87 -8.50
C LEU A 141 26.81 10.04 -9.93
N ARG A 142 27.73 10.98 -10.17
CA ARG A 142 28.38 11.14 -11.48
C ARG A 142 29.30 9.97 -11.83
N GLU A 143 29.99 9.43 -10.83
CA GLU A 143 30.85 8.25 -10.99
C GLU A 143 30.04 6.94 -11.08
N LYS A 144 28.97 6.85 -10.29
CA LYS A 144 28.09 5.67 -10.19
C LYS A 144 26.61 6.06 -10.28
N PRO A 145 26.07 6.34 -11.49
CA PRO A 145 24.68 6.73 -11.70
C PRO A 145 23.63 5.81 -11.07
N ASN A 146 23.91 4.50 -11.05
CA ASN A 146 23.00 3.49 -10.51
C ASN A 146 22.85 3.56 -8.98
N ALA A 147 23.75 4.26 -8.27
CA ALA A 147 23.67 4.43 -6.81
C ALA A 147 22.38 5.16 -6.37
N ILE A 148 21.76 5.95 -7.25
CA ILE A 148 20.51 6.67 -6.96
C ILE A 148 19.34 5.74 -6.57
N ARG A 149 19.34 4.51 -7.09
CA ARG A 149 18.34 3.45 -6.82
C ARG A 149 18.81 2.44 -5.79
N ALA A 150 20.06 2.54 -5.35
CA ALA A 150 20.61 1.60 -4.40
C ALA A 150 19.85 1.65 -3.07
N ARG A 151 19.90 0.54 -2.34
CA ARG A 151 19.30 0.42 -1.02
C ARG A 151 20.39 0.36 0.03
N SER A 152 20.21 1.10 1.11
CA SER A 152 21.12 1.10 2.25
C SER A 152 21.05 -0.24 2.99
N SER A 153 21.87 -0.41 4.02
CA SER A 153 21.79 -1.56 4.93
C SER A 153 20.44 -1.73 5.63
N THR A 154 19.63 -0.67 5.73
CA THR A 154 18.27 -0.71 6.29
C THR A 154 17.20 -0.91 5.21
N GLY A 155 17.59 -1.02 3.94
CA GLY A 155 16.69 -1.11 2.81
C GLY A 155 16.13 0.23 2.34
N GLU A 156 16.61 1.37 2.83
CA GLU A 156 16.14 2.70 2.43
C GLU A 156 16.92 3.19 1.19
N THR A 157 16.25 3.88 0.24
CA THR A 157 16.98 4.58 -0.84
C THR A 157 17.53 5.92 -0.35
N ALA A 158 18.40 6.56 -1.14
CA ALA A 158 18.91 7.90 -0.82
C ALA A 158 17.78 8.91 -0.59
N LEU A 159 16.72 8.86 -1.43
CA LEU A 159 15.57 9.74 -1.31
C LEU A 159 14.79 9.53 0.00
N HIS A 160 14.61 8.28 0.45
CA HIS A 160 13.97 7.99 1.74
C HIS A 160 14.77 8.59 2.90
N ILE A 161 16.10 8.37 2.92
CA ILE A 161 16.98 8.85 3.98
C ILE A 161 17.01 10.38 4.02
N ALA A 162 17.23 11.03 2.88
CA ALA A 162 17.25 12.49 2.78
C ALA A 162 15.92 13.12 3.24
N THR A 163 14.79 12.52 2.84
CA THR A 163 13.46 12.99 3.27
C THR A 163 13.25 12.81 4.76
N LYS A 164 13.53 11.61 5.29
CA LYS A 164 13.38 11.28 6.72
C LYS A 164 14.21 12.17 7.63
N LEU A 165 15.39 12.58 7.18
CA LEU A 165 16.29 13.48 7.90
C LEU A 165 16.01 14.97 7.66
N GLY A 166 15.03 15.32 6.81
CA GLY A 166 14.65 16.71 6.58
C GLY A 166 15.60 17.49 5.67
N HIS A 167 16.43 16.82 4.88
CA HIS A 167 17.39 17.48 3.98
C HIS A 167 16.71 18.02 2.71
N GLU A 168 15.92 19.10 2.83
CA GLU A 168 15.09 19.64 1.74
C GLU A 168 15.85 19.90 0.45
N HIS A 169 17.00 20.59 0.54
CA HIS A 169 17.83 20.90 -0.62
C HIS A 169 18.30 19.61 -1.34
N MET A 170 18.77 18.63 -0.58
CA MET A 170 19.19 17.34 -1.15
C MET A 170 18.02 16.59 -1.78
N VAL A 171 16.82 16.66 -1.21
CA VAL A 171 15.62 16.04 -1.79
C VAL A 171 15.28 16.69 -3.14
N GLU A 172 15.27 18.02 -3.22
CA GLU A 172 15.02 18.74 -4.48
C GLU A 172 16.03 18.35 -5.56
N GLU A 173 17.31 18.34 -5.19
CA GLU A 173 18.40 17.98 -6.08
C GLU A 173 18.34 16.50 -6.53
N LEU A 174 18.04 15.56 -5.62
CA LEU A 174 17.85 14.15 -5.96
C LEU A 174 16.65 13.94 -6.89
N VAL A 175 15.53 14.60 -6.63
CA VAL A 175 14.32 14.51 -7.47
C VAL A 175 14.57 15.15 -8.83
N GLY A 176 15.28 16.27 -8.88
CA GLY A 176 15.68 16.96 -10.10
C GLY A 176 16.80 16.28 -10.88
N HIS A 177 17.52 15.33 -10.28
CA HIS A 177 18.68 14.68 -10.88
C HIS A 177 18.32 13.95 -12.18
N GLU A 178 19.20 14.04 -13.18
CA GLU A 178 18.98 13.46 -14.52
C GLU A 178 18.78 11.94 -14.52
N HIS A 179 19.35 11.26 -13.53
CA HIS A 179 19.22 9.81 -13.35
C HIS A 179 18.02 9.37 -12.52
N MET A 180 17.26 10.31 -11.93
CA MET A 180 16.05 10.01 -11.16
C MET A 180 14.83 10.04 -12.08
N THR A 181 14.21 8.88 -12.30
CA THR A 181 12.96 8.74 -13.06
C THR A 181 11.74 8.96 -12.17
N ALA A 182 10.56 9.11 -12.76
CA ALA A 182 9.31 9.24 -11.99
C ALA A 182 9.02 7.96 -11.18
N GLU A 183 9.30 6.80 -11.77
CA GLU A 183 9.08 5.48 -11.21
C GLU A 183 9.99 5.22 -9.99
N ASP A 184 11.18 5.82 -9.95
CA ASP A 184 12.08 5.70 -8.80
C ASP A 184 11.50 6.34 -7.52
N LEU A 185 10.63 7.35 -7.65
CA LEU A 185 9.95 7.96 -6.51
C LEU A 185 8.86 7.03 -5.92
N GLU A 186 8.39 6.03 -6.69
CA GLU A 186 7.38 5.06 -6.26
C GLU A 186 7.98 3.93 -5.41
N ILE A 187 9.32 3.84 -5.32
CA ILE A 187 9.99 2.84 -4.50
C ILE A 187 9.51 2.98 -3.04
N GLN A 188 9.08 1.87 -2.46
CA GLN A 188 8.61 1.81 -1.08
C GLN A 188 9.64 1.22 -0.13
N HIS A 189 9.61 1.65 1.13
CA HIS A 189 10.30 1.06 2.27
C HIS A 189 9.28 0.87 3.41
N PHE A 190 9.05 -0.38 3.84
CA PHE A 190 7.95 -0.74 4.75
C PHE A 190 6.59 -0.17 4.31
N GLY A 191 6.29 -0.25 3.02
CA GLY A 191 5.07 0.29 2.42
C GLY A 191 5.04 1.82 2.25
N TRP A 192 6.05 2.55 2.72
CA TRP A 192 6.08 4.01 2.64
C TRP A 192 6.93 4.46 1.45
N THR A 193 6.40 5.34 0.62
CA THR A 193 7.23 6.09 -0.35
C THR A 193 7.87 7.30 0.33
N ALA A 194 8.86 7.91 -0.33
CA ALA A 194 9.40 9.19 0.12
C ALA A 194 8.32 10.28 0.27
N LEU A 195 7.25 10.26 -0.54
CA LEU A 195 6.16 11.22 -0.41
C LEU A 195 5.39 11.07 0.92
N HIS A 196 5.21 9.85 1.44
CA HIS A 196 4.59 9.64 2.75
C HIS A 196 5.42 10.27 3.87
N LEU A 197 6.75 10.13 3.78
CA LEU A 197 7.68 10.77 4.72
C LEU A 197 7.63 12.30 4.59
N ALA A 198 7.65 12.82 3.36
CA ALA A 198 7.58 14.26 3.08
C ALA A 198 6.27 14.88 3.58
N ALA A 199 5.15 14.17 3.43
CA ALA A 199 3.83 14.57 3.89
C ALA A 199 3.71 14.72 5.42
N ARG A 200 4.73 14.31 6.19
CA ARG A 200 4.85 14.53 7.64
C ARG A 200 5.86 15.63 8.02
N LEU A 201 6.56 16.21 7.05
CA LEU A 201 7.75 17.03 7.30
C LEU A 201 7.71 18.37 6.59
N SER A 202 7.57 18.38 5.26
CA SER A 202 7.81 19.59 4.46
C SER A 202 6.93 19.66 3.22
N LEU A 203 6.20 20.78 3.08
CA LEU A 203 5.47 21.12 1.87
C LEU A 203 6.39 21.26 0.65
N LYS A 204 7.63 21.73 0.87
CA LYS A 204 8.61 21.95 -0.21
C LYS A 204 9.04 20.61 -0.82
N MET A 205 9.33 19.62 0.02
CA MET A 205 9.61 18.24 -0.42
C MET A 205 8.40 17.62 -1.14
N VAL A 206 7.19 17.81 -0.61
CA VAL A 206 5.95 17.33 -1.23
C VAL A 206 5.78 17.91 -2.65
N LYS A 207 5.96 19.22 -2.81
CA LYS A 207 5.84 19.90 -4.11
C LYS A 207 6.78 19.31 -5.15
N CYS A 208 8.08 19.23 -4.84
CA CYS A 208 9.05 18.74 -5.83
C CYS A 208 8.78 17.29 -6.26
N MET A 209 8.35 16.42 -5.33
CA MET A 209 8.03 15.02 -5.65
C MET A 209 6.76 14.89 -6.49
N VAL A 210 5.70 15.63 -6.16
CA VAL A 210 4.42 15.57 -6.88
C VAL A 210 4.52 16.20 -8.27
N GLU A 211 5.35 17.24 -8.43
CA GLU A 211 5.66 17.84 -9.73
C GLU A 211 6.37 16.84 -10.67
N LYS A 212 7.26 16.00 -10.14
CA LYS A 212 7.96 14.95 -10.89
C LYS A 212 7.06 13.75 -11.19
N ASN A 213 6.27 13.29 -10.21
CA ASN A 213 5.38 12.14 -10.37
C ASN A 213 4.07 12.30 -9.60
N ARG A 214 2.98 12.52 -10.34
CA ARG A 214 1.62 12.63 -9.77
C ARG A 214 1.02 11.30 -9.34
N ASN A 215 1.51 10.16 -9.83
CA ASN A 215 0.99 8.84 -9.46
C ASN A 215 1.19 8.55 -7.97
N LEU A 216 2.13 9.24 -7.33
CA LEU A 216 2.40 9.14 -5.90
C LEU A 216 1.18 9.50 -5.03
N LEU A 217 0.25 10.31 -5.54
CA LEU A 217 -0.93 10.80 -4.81
C LEU A 217 -1.90 9.68 -4.40
N GLY A 218 -1.98 8.62 -5.20
CA GLY A 218 -2.86 7.47 -4.95
C GLY A 218 -2.17 6.32 -4.22
N VAL A 219 -0.87 6.43 -3.91
CA VAL A 219 -0.13 5.34 -3.26
C VAL A 219 -0.56 5.22 -1.81
N VAL A 220 -0.94 4.02 -1.40
CA VAL A 220 -1.42 3.74 -0.05
C VAL A 220 -0.30 3.11 0.76
N GLU A 221 -0.10 3.58 1.99
CA GLU A 221 0.84 2.96 2.92
C GLU A 221 0.27 1.72 3.62
N GLU A 222 1.13 0.76 3.92
CA GLU A 222 0.73 -0.60 4.35
C GLU A 222 0.21 -0.68 5.79
N SER A 223 0.59 0.22 6.70
CA SER A 223 0.33 0.07 8.14
C SER A 223 -1.08 0.47 8.55
N HIS A 224 -1.60 1.55 7.98
CA HIS A 224 -2.93 2.09 8.27
C HIS A 224 -3.78 2.30 7.02
N GLY A 225 -3.26 1.99 5.83
CA GLY A 225 -4.00 2.16 4.59
C GLY A 225 -4.22 3.63 4.22
N LEU A 226 -3.27 4.51 4.52
CA LEU A 226 -3.40 5.95 4.27
C LEU A 226 -2.75 6.35 2.94
N THR A 227 -3.42 7.18 2.15
CA THR A 227 -2.81 7.93 1.04
C THR A 227 -2.01 9.12 1.59
N PRO A 228 -1.14 9.79 0.80
CA PRO A 228 -0.31 10.88 1.30
C PRO A 228 -1.13 12.06 1.86
N ILE A 229 -2.30 12.37 1.26
CA ILE A 229 -3.19 13.41 1.77
C ILE A 229 -3.79 13.05 3.14
N LEU A 230 -4.16 11.78 3.35
CA LEU A 230 -4.65 11.31 4.64
C LEU A 230 -3.53 11.25 5.67
N PHE A 231 -2.32 10.89 5.25
CA PHE A 231 -1.15 10.89 6.10
C PHE A 231 -0.83 12.31 6.58
N ALA A 232 -0.89 13.32 5.71
CA ALA A 232 -0.75 14.73 6.08
C ALA A 232 -1.87 15.18 7.04
N ALA A 233 -3.13 14.85 6.74
CA ALA A 233 -4.27 15.22 7.57
C ALA A 233 -4.21 14.60 8.98
N LYS A 234 -3.81 13.32 9.08
CA LYS A 234 -3.59 12.63 10.37
C LYS A 234 -2.51 13.30 11.23
N ASN A 235 -1.52 13.92 10.60
CA ASN A 235 -0.42 14.63 11.28
C ASN A 235 -0.68 16.14 11.43
N ASP A 236 -1.91 16.62 11.18
CA ASP A 236 -2.32 18.03 11.33
C ASP A 236 -1.56 19.02 10.41
N LEU A 237 -1.07 18.55 9.26
CA LEU A 237 -0.30 19.36 8.30
C LEU A 237 -1.19 19.93 7.19
N TRP A 238 -2.06 20.87 7.56
CA TRP A 238 -3.12 21.39 6.68
C TRP A 238 -2.61 22.16 5.45
N ASP A 239 -1.46 22.82 5.52
CA ASP A 239 -0.85 23.46 4.34
C ASP A 239 -0.53 22.41 3.24
N ILE A 240 -0.12 21.20 3.65
CA ILE A 240 0.11 20.08 2.74
C ILE A 240 -1.21 19.50 2.25
N VAL A 241 -2.21 19.37 3.13
CA VAL A 241 -3.55 18.88 2.74
C VAL A 241 -4.17 19.81 1.70
N HIS A 242 -4.15 21.13 1.90
CA HIS A 242 -4.67 22.10 0.95
C HIS A 242 -3.92 22.10 -0.38
N TYR A 243 -2.61 21.82 -0.38
CA TYR A 243 -1.85 21.65 -1.61
C TYR A 243 -2.20 20.36 -2.35
N LEU A 244 -2.32 19.23 -1.63
CA LEU A 244 -2.58 17.92 -2.22
C LEU A 244 -4.04 17.77 -2.69
N TYR A 245 -5.01 18.31 -1.96
CA TYR A 245 -6.44 18.16 -2.24
C TYR A 245 -6.85 18.46 -3.70
N PRO A 246 -6.51 19.61 -4.29
CA PRO A 246 -6.86 19.89 -5.69
C PRO A 246 -6.06 19.05 -6.70
N LEU A 247 -4.98 18.39 -6.27
CA LEU A 247 -4.15 17.54 -7.12
C LEU A 247 -4.58 16.08 -7.11
N THR A 248 -5.15 15.63 -6.00
CA THR A 248 -5.74 14.30 -5.84
C THR A 248 -6.93 14.14 -6.77
N PRO A 249 -6.96 13.10 -7.64
CA PRO A 249 -8.14 12.78 -8.44
C PRO A 249 -9.37 12.64 -7.55
N ILE A 250 -10.42 13.39 -7.85
CA ILE A 250 -11.62 13.43 -7.01
C ILE A 250 -12.38 12.10 -7.03
N GLU A 251 -12.14 11.30 -8.06
CA GLU A 251 -12.59 9.91 -8.20
C GLU A 251 -11.99 9.03 -7.10
N ASP A 252 -10.73 9.23 -6.71
CA ASP A 252 -10.07 8.44 -5.66
C ASP A 252 -10.69 8.69 -4.26
N LEU A 253 -11.42 9.79 -4.11
CA LEU A 253 -12.11 10.18 -2.88
C LEU A 253 -13.60 9.81 -2.88
N MET A 254 -14.07 9.07 -3.89
CA MET A 254 -15.44 8.57 -3.93
C MET A 254 -15.71 7.50 -2.87
N PRO A 255 -16.95 7.38 -2.37
CA PRO A 255 -17.31 6.34 -1.40
C PRO A 255 -17.13 4.91 -1.94
N GLU A 256 -17.20 4.72 -3.26
CA GLU A 256 -17.00 3.44 -3.93
C GLU A 256 -15.51 3.07 -4.10
N ASN A 257 -14.59 4.03 -4.03
CA ASN A 257 -13.15 3.84 -4.29
C ASN A 257 -12.34 3.66 -3.00
N GLY A 258 -12.99 3.11 -1.97
CA GLY A 258 -12.35 2.76 -0.71
C GLY A 258 -12.57 3.78 0.40
N PRO A 259 -11.85 3.66 1.52
CA PRO A 259 -12.13 4.42 2.73
C PRO A 259 -11.60 5.86 2.69
N TYR A 260 -10.95 6.28 1.60
CA TYR A 260 -10.10 7.48 1.60
C TYR A 260 -10.88 8.79 1.73
N GLY A 261 -11.96 8.95 0.95
CA GLY A 261 -12.82 10.14 1.05
C GLY A 261 -13.43 10.30 2.44
N ALA A 262 -13.94 9.21 3.03
CA ALA A 262 -14.51 9.22 4.37
C ALA A 262 -13.45 9.53 5.43
N GLY A 263 -12.26 8.92 5.30
CA GLY A 263 -11.12 9.21 6.17
C GLY A 263 -10.72 10.69 6.15
N LEU A 264 -10.67 11.31 4.97
CA LEU A 264 -10.31 12.73 4.84
C LEU A 264 -11.35 13.62 5.53
N VAL A 265 -12.64 13.34 5.35
CA VAL A 265 -13.72 14.07 6.03
C VAL A 265 -13.65 13.88 7.55
N CYS A 266 -13.36 12.67 8.04
CA CYS A 266 -13.16 12.43 9.48
C CYS A 266 -12.00 13.27 10.03
N PHE A 267 -10.83 13.27 9.38
CA PHE A 267 -9.69 14.08 9.82
C PHE A 267 -9.98 15.59 9.76
N CYS A 268 -10.72 16.05 8.75
CA CYS A 268 -11.21 17.42 8.66
C CYS A 268 -12.08 17.80 9.86
N PHE A 269 -12.99 16.92 10.30
CA PHE A 269 -13.81 17.19 11.48
C PHE A 269 -13.00 17.22 12.77
N TYR A 270 -12.10 16.26 12.99
CA TYR A 270 -11.22 16.28 14.17
C TYR A 270 -10.39 17.57 14.26
N ALA A 271 -9.89 18.06 13.14
CA ALA A 271 -9.11 19.30 13.08
C ALA A 271 -9.96 20.58 12.92
N LYS A 272 -11.29 20.46 12.84
CA LYS A 272 -12.23 21.58 12.61
C LYS A 272 -11.98 22.35 11.29
N GLN A 273 -11.49 21.65 10.28
CA GLN A 273 -11.25 22.17 8.93
C GLN A 273 -12.44 21.81 8.03
N PHE A 274 -13.44 22.69 7.97
CA PHE A 274 -14.74 22.34 7.39
C PHE A 274 -14.84 22.56 5.87
N ASP A 275 -13.90 23.25 5.26
CA ASP A 275 -13.96 23.63 3.84
C ASP A 275 -13.89 22.40 2.92
N ILE A 276 -12.87 21.55 3.08
CA ILE A 276 -12.68 20.31 2.31
C ILE A 276 -13.78 19.31 2.65
N ALA A 277 -14.10 19.16 3.94
CA ALA A 277 -15.18 18.27 4.39
C ALA A 277 -16.52 18.63 3.77
N TRP A 278 -16.87 19.92 3.78
CA TRP A 278 -18.10 20.41 3.19
C TRP A 278 -18.14 20.17 1.68
N ALA A 279 -17.06 20.51 0.96
CA ALA A 279 -16.97 20.30 -0.48
C ALA A 279 -17.15 18.81 -0.87
N LEU A 280 -16.50 17.89 -0.14
CA LEU A 280 -16.62 16.46 -0.37
C LEU A 280 -18.02 15.93 -0.04
N LEU A 281 -18.62 16.35 1.06
CA LEU A 281 -19.96 15.90 1.46
C LEU A 281 -21.06 16.45 0.54
N GLN A 282 -20.91 17.67 0.01
CA GLN A 282 -21.82 18.20 -1.00
C GLN A 282 -21.77 17.36 -2.28
N ARG A 283 -20.58 16.95 -2.72
CA ARG A 283 -20.40 16.18 -3.94
C ARG A 283 -20.76 14.71 -3.78
N TYR A 284 -20.41 14.11 -2.64
CA TYR A 284 -20.62 12.70 -2.33
C TYR A 284 -21.28 12.54 -0.94
N PRO A 285 -22.60 12.77 -0.81
CA PRO A 285 -23.29 12.69 0.48
C PRO A 285 -23.17 11.33 1.18
N ARG A 286 -22.97 10.24 0.43
CA ARG A 286 -22.77 8.89 1.01
C ARG A 286 -21.51 8.80 1.86
N LEU A 287 -20.49 9.65 1.62
CA LEU A 287 -19.29 9.71 2.46
C LEU A 287 -19.64 9.95 3.92
N ALA A 288 -20.75 10.65 4.23
CA ALA A 288 -21.17 10.90 5.61
C ALA A 288 -21.34 9.62 6.45
N ILE A 289 -21.74 8.52 5.82
CA ILE A 289 -22.02 7.24 6.47
C ILE A 289 -21.01 6.13 6.13
N THR A 290 -20.16 6.35 5.12
CA THR A 290 -19.07 5.42 4.77
C THR A 290 -18.00 5.42 5.86
N LYS A 291 -17.42 4.24 6.12
CA LYS A 291 -16.33 4.11 7.10
C LYS A 291 -14.98 4.47 6.48
N GLY A 292 -14.23 5.31 7.17
CA GLY A 292 -12.84 5.63 6.86
C GLY A 292 -11.87 4.52 7.28
N PRO A 293 -10.54 4.74 7.12
CA PRO A 293 -9.53 3.73 7.41
C PRO A 293 -9.48 3.32 8.89
N THR A 294 -9.93 4.20 9.80
CA THR A 294 -10.05 3.92 11.24
C THR A 294 -11.32 3.14 11.60
N GLY A 295 -12.22 2.90 10.65
CA GLY A 295 -13.51 2.23 10.85
C GLY A 295 -14.66 3.17 11.26
N GLU A 296 -14.39 4.46 11.49
CA GLU A 296 -15.37 5.48 11.85
C GLU A 296 -15.95 6.16 10.60
N SER A 297 -17.22 6.56 10.67
CA SER A 297 -17.84 7.37 9.63
C SER A 297 -17.88 8.85 10.01
N PRO A 298 -17.88 9.79 9.04
CA PRO A 298 -17.91 11.21 9.34
C PRO A 298 -19.09 11.65 10.23
N ILE A 299 -20.27 11.07 10.06
CA ILE A 299 -21.43 11.39 10.92
C ILE A 299 -21.21 10.96 12.38
N PHE A 300 -20.52 9.83 12.59
CA PHE A 300 -20.19 9.35 13.92
C PHE A 300 -19.15 10.26 14.58
N VAL A 301 -18.09 10.61 13.85
CA VAL A 301 -17.07 11.56 14.30
C VAL A 301 -17.69 12.91 14.66
N LEU A 302 -18.55 13.44 13.79
CA LEU A 302 -19.19 14.72 14.00
C LEU A 302 -20.06 14.73 15.28
N ALA A 303 -20.79 13.65 15.55
CA ALA A 303 -21.57 13.49 16.78
C ALA A 303 -20.70 13.45 18.05
N ASP A 304 -19.46 12.97 17.95
CA ASP A 304 -18.49 12.90 19.04
C ASP A 304 -17.68 14.21 19.26
N ILE A 305 -18.00 15.27 18.51
CA ILE A 305 -17.40 16.60 18.70
C ILE A 305 -18.45 17.60 19.20
N PRO A 306 -18.81 17.60 20.50
CA PRO A 306 -19.78 18.52 21.09
C PRO A 306 -19.44 20.00 20.84
N SER A 307 -18.16 20.33 20.69
CA SER A 307 -17.71 21.72 20.47
C SER A 307 -18.09 22.30 19.10
N VAL A 308 -18.45 21.47 18.12
CA VAL A 308 -18.86 21.91 16.78
C VAL A 308 -20.36 22.21 16.73
N PHE A 309 -21.13 21.68 17.68
CA PHE A 309 -22.52 22.02 17.92
C PHE A 309 -22.62 22.79 19.24
N PRO A 310 -22.39 24.12 19.26
CA PRO A 310 -22.78 24.92 20.43
C PRO A 310 -24.23 24.56 20.70
N SER A 311 -24.48 23.97 21.88
CA SER A 311 -25.66 23.17 22.13
C SER A 311 -26.90 23.80 21.50
N GLY A 312 -27.64 23.01 20.72
CA GLY A 312 -28.89 23.44 20.07
C GLY A 312 -30.00 23.84 21.06
N THR A 313 -29.66 24.05 22.32
CA THR A 313 -30.46 24.81 23.26
C THR A 313 -30.00 26.26 23.17
N PRO A 314 -30.73 27.17 22.50
CA PRO A 314 -30.51 28.58 22.70
C PRO A 314 -30.87 28.86 24.17
N LEU A 315 -29.88 28.77 25.06
CA LEU A 315 -30.08 29.16 26.45
C LEU A 315 -30.57 30.59 26.41
N LYS A 316 -31.80 30.81 26.87
CA LYS A 316 -32.36 32.16 26.98
C LYS A 316 -31.40 32.98 27.85
N PHE A 317 -31.29 34.27 27.58
CA PHE A 317 -30.34 35.20 28.23
C PHE A 317 -30.05 34.89 29.72
N TRP A 318 -31.08 34.58 30.52
CA TRP A 318 -30.99 34.28 31.94
C TRP A 318 -30.36 32.93 32.32
N GLN A 319 -30.39 31.92 31.45
CA GLN A 319 -29.78 30.62 31.71
C GLN A 319 -28.25 30.64 31.56
N ARG A 320 -27.68 31.70 30.95
CA ARG A 320 -26.23 31.90 30.89
C ARG A 320 -25.63 32.32 32.23
N TRP A 321 -26.42 32.99 33.07
CA TRP A 321 -25.98 33.51 34.39
C TRP A 321 -25.84 32.43 35.47
N ILE A 322 -26.33 31.21 35.23
CA ILE A 322 -26.29 30.12 36.22
C ILE A 322 -24.98 29.33 36.13
N TYR A 323 -24.26 29.44 35.01
CA TYR A 323 -23.02 28.70 34.75
C TYR A 323 -21.75 29.56 34.75
N ASP A 324 -21.88 30.89 34.94
CA ASP A 324 -20.76 31.78 35.24
C ASP A 324 -20.59 31.90 36.76
N CYS A 325 -19.93 30.89 37.35
CA CYS A 325 -19.36 30.93 38.71
C CYS A 325 -17.92 30.40 38.65
#